data_AF-A0A2V8HHP7-F1
#
_entry.id   AF-A0A2V8HHP7-F1
#
_cell.length_a   1.000
_cell.length_b   1.000
_cell.length_c   1.000
_cell.angle_alpha   90.00
_cell.angle_beta   90.00
_cell.angle_gamma   90.00
#
_symmetry.space_group_name_H-M   'P 1'
#
loop_
_entity.id
_entity.type
_entity.pdbx_description
1 polymer ?
#
loop_
_entity_poly.entity_id
_entity_poly.type
_entity_poly.pdbx_seq_one_letter_code
_entity_poly.pdbx_strand_id
1 'polypeptide(L)' 'HGSGDDNVHYQGTERLVNRLVELGRPFDLMVYPNRTHAIAEGPGTLPHVYHLIARYFLEHLPVPRR' A
#
# COMPACT_ATOMS: atom_id res chain seq x y z
N HIS A 1 -1.09 3.24 1.63
CA HIS A 1 -1.70 4.23 2.53
C HIS A 1 -1.60 5.63 1.94
N GLY A 2 -2.63 6.47 2.09
CA GLY A 2 -2.54 7.90 1.76
C GLY A 2 -1.85 8.66 2.91
N SER A 3 -0.75 9.36 2.66
CA SER A 3 -0.02 10.02 3.77
C SER A 3 -0.76 11.24 4.35
N GLY A 4 -1.79 11.72 3.65
CA GLY A 4 -2.67 12.82 4.08
C GLY A 4 -4.02 12.33 4.59
N ASP A 5 -4.13 11.06 4.98
CA ASP A 5 -5.35 10.50 5.56
C ASP A 5 -5.58 11.07 6.98
N ASP A 6 -6.68 11.79 7.15
CA ASP A 6 -7.12 12.41 8.39
C ASP A 6 -8.15 11.56 9.17
N ASN A 7 -8.63 10.46 8.58
CA ASN A 7 -9.53 9.50 9.20
C ASN A 7 -8.73 8.33 9.80
N VAL A 8 -7.91 7.68 8.97
CA VAL A 8 -7.00 6.60 9.37
C VAL A 8 -5.57 7.09 9.22
N HIS A 9 -5.08 7.75 10.25
CA HIS A 9 -3.77 8.41 10.28
C HIS A 9 -2.60 7.49 9.85
N TYR A 10 -1.76 7.99 8.94
CA TYR A 10 -0.59 7.26 8.39
C TYR A 10 0.40 6.79 9.46
N GLN A 11 0.48 7.49 10.59
CA GLN A 11 1.29 7.12 11.75
C GLN A 11 0.95 5.71 12.27
N GLY A 12 -0.29 5.24 12.06
CA GLY A 12 -0.66 3.85 12.33
C GLY A 12 0.12 2.85 11.47
N THR A 13 0.28 3.14 10.17
CA THR A 13 1.14 2.35 9.27
C THR A 13 2.60 2.40 9.72
N GLU A 14 3.11 3.58 10.09
CA GLU A 14 4.51 3.73 10.55
C GLU A 14 4.80 2.91 11.81
N ARG A 15 3.85 2.87 12.76
CA ARG A 15 3.96 2.02 13.97
C ARG A 15 4.04 0.54 13.63
N LEU A 16 3.23 0.07 12.68
CA LEU A 16 3.28 -1.32 12.22
C LEU A 16 4.60 -1.62 11.50
N VAL A 17 5.05 -0.72 10.62
CA VAL A 17 6.34 -0.83 9.91
C VAL A 17 7.50 -0.98 10.89
N ASN A 18 7.59 -0.10 11.90
CA ASN A 18 8.63 -0.20 12.93
C ASN A 18 8.62 -1.57 13.61
N ARG A 19 7.43 -2.08 13.95
CA ARG A 19 7.33 -3.39 14.60
C ARG A 19 7.71 -4.55 13.67
N LEU A 20 7.38 -4.49 12.39
CA LEU A 20 7.81 -5.49 11.41
C LEU A 20 9.33 -5.50 11.21
N VAL A 21 9.95 -4.32 11.18
CA VAL A 21 11.42 -4.17 11.12
C VAL A 21 12.10 -4.77 12.36
N GLU A 22 11.62 -4.44 13.57
CA GLU A 22 12.13 -5.01 14.82
C GLU A 22 12.08 -6.55 14.83
N LEU A 23 11.06 -7.13 14.21
CA LEU A 23 10.84 -8.57 14.13
C LEU A 23 11.55 -9.23 12.93
N GLY A 24 12.26 -8.46 12.10
CA GLY A 24 12.90 -8.96 10.88
C GLY A 24 11.91 -9.56 9.88
N ARG A 25 10.66 -9.06 9.83
CA ARG A 25 9.61 -9.57 8.95
C ARG A 25 9.61 -8.76 7.65
N PRO A 26 9.76 -9.40 6.48
CA PRO A 26 9.64 -8.71 5.20
C PRO A 26 8.17 -8.29 4.97
N PHE A 27 7.99 -7.17 4.28
CA PHE A 27 6.69 -6.65 3.89
C PHE A 27 6.83 -5.75 2.66
N ASP A 28 5.73 -5.59 1.92
CA ASP A 28 5.60 -4.63 0.83
C ASP A 28 4.69 -3.48 1.26
N LEU A 29 5.05 -2.25 0.89
CA LEU A 29 4.30 -1.05 1.25
C LEU A 29 4.30 -0.06 0.08
N MET A 30 3.12 0.50 -0.22
CA MET A 30 2.97 1.65 -1.10
C MET A 30 2.34 2.82 -0.37
N VAL A 31 3.02 3.96 -0.42
CA VAL A 31 2.57 5.23 0.15
C VAL A 31 2.20 6.17 -0.99
N TYR A 32 1.06 6.84 -0.86
CA TYR A 32 0.60 7.86 -1.79
C TYR A 32 0.68 9.23 -1.10
N PRO A 33 1.70 10.05 -1.42
CA PRO A 33 1.91 11.33 -0.75
C PRO A 33 0.74 12.30 -0.93
N ASN A 34 0.30 12.93 0.15
CA ASN A 34 -0.79 13.91 0.17
C ASN A 34 -2.12 13.36 -0.42
N ARG A 35 -2.33 12.05 -0.34
CA ARG A 35 -3.62 11.42 -0.64
C ARG A 35 -4.39 11.22 0.66
N THR A 36 -5.70 11.45 0.61
CA THR A 36 -6.60 11.21 1.74
C THR A 36 -6.90 9.72 1.88
N HIS A 37 -7.87 9.38 2.74
CA HIS A 37 -8.42 8.03 2.88
C HIS A 37 -8.88 7.42 1.55
N ALA A 38 -9.32 8.23 0.58
CA ALA A 38 -9.82 7.74 -0.71
C ALA A 38 -8.72 7.35 -1.71
N ILE A 39 -7.49 7.85 -1.53
CA ILE A 39 -6.37 7.63 -2.45
C ILE A 39 -6.76 7.96 -3.91
N ALA A 40 -7.43 9.10 -4.11
CA ALA A 40 -7.97 9.49 -5.41
C ALA A 40 -7.38 10.80 -5.94
N GLU A 41 -6.76 11.60 -5.08
CA GLU A 41 -6.24 12.92 -5.42
C GLU A 41 -5.08 12.84 -6.41
N GLY A 42 -5.01 13.77 -7.35
CA GLY A 42 -3.90 13.92 -8.28
C GLY A 42 -3.99 13.03 -9.54
N PRO A 43 -3.56 13.53 -10.71
CA PRO A 43 -3.56 12.76 -11.94
C PRO A 43 -2.79 11.44 -11.81
N GLY A 44 -3.37 10.35 -12.31
CA GLY A 44 -2.72 9.04 -12.38
C GLY A 44 -2.73 8.21 -11.10
N THR A 45 -3.25 8.72 -9.97
CA THR A 45 -3.26 7.99 -8.70
C THR A 45 -4.04 6.68 -8.78
N LEU A 46 -5.32 6.73 -9.19
CA LEU A 46 -6.14 5.53 -9.27
C LEU A 46 -5.60 4.50 -10.29
N PRO A 47 -5.21 4.88 -11.53
CA PRO A 47 -4.53 3.95 -12.43
C PRO A 47 -3.29 3.29 -11.81
N HIS A 48 -2.44 4.07 -11.13
CA HIS A 48 -1.27 3.52 -10.46
C HIS A 48 -1.64 2.51 -9.36
N VAL A 49 -2.64 2.82 -8.52
CA VAL A 49 -3.16 1.90 -7.47
C VAL A 49 -3.57 0.57 -8.08
N TYR A 50 -4.42 0.59 -9.11
CA TYR A 50 -4.92 -0.64 -9.72
C TYR A 50 -3.85 -1.43 -10.47
N HIS A 51 -2.94 -0.76 -11.18
CA HIS A 51 -1.79 -1.44 -11.81
C HIS A 51 -0.88 -2.11 -10.78
N LEU A 52 -0.62 -1.44 -9.65
CA LEU A 52 0.20 -2.01 -8.58
C LEU A 52 -0.44 -3.25 -7.96
N ILE A 53 -1.75 -3.20 -7.68
CA ILE A 53 -2.50 -4.35 -7.15
C ILE A 53 -2.48 -5.52 -8.14
N ALA A 54 -2.77 -5.25 -9.41
CA ALA A 54 -2.75 -6.28 -10.46
C ALA A 54 -1.37 -6.93 -10.59
N ARG A 55 -0.30 -6.12 -10.60
CA ARG A 55 1.08 -6.61 -10.64
C ARG A 55 1.39 -7.51 -9.44
N TYR A 56 1.04 -7.07 -8.23
CA TYR A 56 1.29 -7.86 -7.01
C TYR A 56 0.60 -9.23 -7.06
N PHE A 57 -0.64 -9.30 -7.57
CA PHE A 57 -1.30 -10.59 -7.75
C PHE A 57 -0.62 -11.47 -8.80
N LEU A 58 -0.21 -10.91 -9.93
CA LEU A 58 0.50 -11.69 -10.96
C LEU A 58 1.84 -12.24 -10.44
N GLU A 59 2.53 -11.51 -9.57
CA GLU A 59 3.83 -11.90 -9.01
C GLU A 59 3.71 -12.89 -7.85
N HIS A 60 2.68 -12.75 -7.00
CA HIS A 60 2.60 -13.47 -5.72
C HIS A 60 1.41 -14.42 -5.56
N LEU A 61 0.44 -14.39 -6.48
CA LEU A 61 -0.72 -15.29 -6.49
C LEU A 61 -0.74 -16.13 -7.78
N PRO A 62 0.14 -17.14 -7.90
CA PRO A 62 0.19 -17.97 -9.09
C PRO A 62 -1.10 -18.77 -9.25
N VAL A 63 -1.55 -18.90 -10.49
CA VAL A 63 -2.69 -19.77 -10.82
C VAL A 63 -2.33 -21.21 -10.42
N PRO A 64 -3.17 -21.91 -9.63
CA PRO A 64 -2.96 -23.31 -9.31
C PRO A 64 -2.81 -24.12 -10.60
N ARG A 65 -1.75 -24.91 -10.71
CA ARG A 65 -1.62 -25.88 -11.80
C ARG A 65 -2.73 -26.92 -11.64
N ARG A 66 -3.53 -27.10 -12.69
CA ARG A 66 -4.57 -28.14 -12.76
C ARG A 66 -3.96 -29.53 -12.78
#